data_AF-A0A928VFF4-F1
#
_entry.id   AF-A0A928VFF4-F1
#
_cell.length_a   1.000
_cell.length_b   1.000
_cell.length_c   1.000
_cell.angle_alpha   90.00
_cell.angle_beta   90.00
_cell.angle_gamma   90.00
#
_symmetry.space_group_name_H-M   'P 1'
#
loop_
_entity.id
_entity.type
_entity.pdbx_description
1 polymer ?
#
loop_
_entity_poly.entity_id
_entity_poly.type
_entity_poly.pdbx_seq_one_letter_code
_entity_poly.pdbx_strand_id
1 'polypeptide(L)'
;MSLRSKVMRGSAYLVFREGLGMLISIGNVLLVTRTIGPTQYGLFATAFGLSQFIQTFGHLGVGVYLIRQEGEQTPRDYHQAFTVLLVLGTVFGSIAFLSVPLLQSWLNIDGFAPIFQLLIFFSFLTIIDQAPLAKLERDLEFK
;
A
#
# COMPACT_ATOMS: atom_id res chain seq x y z
N MET A 1 10.91 3.34 31.25
CA MET A 1 9.44 3.22 31.03
C MET A 1 9.07 1.76 31.13
N SER A 2 7.96 1.40 31.79
CA SER A 2 7.52 -0.01 31.83
C SER A 2 7.07 -0.45 30.43
N LEU A 3 7.28 -1.73 30.10
CA LEU A 3 6.88 -2.31 28.81
C LEU A 3 5.41 -2.03 28.50
N ARG A 4 4.56 -2.07 29.53
CA ARG A 4 3.13 -1.73 29.46
C ARG A 4 2.86 -0.31 28.96
N SER A 5 3.59 0.70 29.43
CA SER A 5 3.37 2.09 28.99
C SER A 5 3.87 2.36 27.57
N LYS A 6 4.94 1.67 27.13
CA LYS A 6 5.41 1.73 25.73
C LYS A 6 4.42 1.08 24.77
N VAL A 7 3.90 -0.10 25.11
CA VAL A 7 2.88 -0.82 24.32
C VAL A 7 1.57 -0.04 24.25
N MET A 8 1.06 0.50 25.36
CA MET A 8 -0.19 1.27 25.36
C MET A 8 -0.08 2.53 24.49
N ARG A 9 1.05 3.25 24.56
CA ARG A 9 1.24 4.48 23.78
C ARG A 9 1.42 4.20 22.28
N GLY A 10 2.16 3.16 21.92
CA GLY A 10 2.31 2.73 20.52
C GLY A 10 0.97 2.27 19.92
N SER A 11 0.22 1.44 20.67
CA SER A 11 -1.10 0.97 20.25
C SER A 11 -2.10 2.11 20.09
N ALA A 12 -2.12 3.07 21.03
CA ALA A 12 -2.99 4.24 20.95
C ALA A 12 -2.70 5.10 19.71
N TYR A 13 -1.42 5.29 19.38
CA TYR A 13 -1.03 6.03 18.18
C TYR A 13 -1.45 5.29 16.90
N LEU A 14 -1.19 3.97 16.83
CA LEU A 14 -1.60 3.13 15.70
C LEU A 14 -3.12 3.21 15.47
N VAL A 15 -3.92 3.00 16.51
CA VAL A 15 -5.38 3.08 16.43
C VAL A 15 -5.83 4.48 16.01
N PHE A 16 -5.19 5.52 16.53
CA PHE A 16 -5.52 6.89 16.15
C PHE A 16 -5.19 7.19 14.69
N ARG A 17 -4.01 6.77 14.20
CA ARG A 17 -3.57 6.93 12.81
C ARG A 17 -4.50 6.20 11.85
N GLU A 18 -4.78 4.92 12.11
CA GLU A 18 -5.67 4.12 11.27
C GLU A 18 -7.12 4.65 11.34
N GLY A 19 -7.59 5.04 12.53
CA GLY A 19 -8.91 5.62 12.72
C GLY A 19 -9.10 6.93 11.95
N LEU A 20 -8.12 7.84 12.01
CA LEU A 20 -8.13 9.07 11.21
C LEU A 20 -8.07 8.77 9.71
N GLY A 21 -7.20 7.85 9.29
CA GLY A 21 -7.11 7.42 7.89
C GLY A 21 -8.44 6.87 7.37
N MET A 22 -9.12 6.06 8.18
CA MET A 22 -10.44 5.51 7.87
C MET A 22 -11.50 6.61 7.73
N LEU A 23 -11.55 7.57 8.65
CA LEU A 23 -12.50 8.68 8.60
C LEU A 23 -12.28 9.55 7.34
N ILE A 24 -11.03 9.83 7.01
CA ILE A 24 -10.66 10.55 5.78
C ILE A 24 -11.08 9.75 4.55
N SER A 25 -10.84 8.43 4.54
CA SER A 25 -11.23 7.55 3.44
C SER A 25 -12.74 7.53 3.22
N ILE A 26 -13.54 7.39 4.28
CA ILE A 26 -15.00 7.46 4.21
C ILE A 26 -15.46 8.82 3.67
N GLY A 27 -14.86 9.91 4.17
CA GLY A 27 -15.13 11.26 3.67
C GLY A 27 -14.82 11.39 2.18
N ASN A 28 -13.68 10.86 1.74
CA ASN A 28 -13.28 10.84 0.33
C ASN A 28 -14.30 10.10 -0.54
N VAL A 29 -14.72 8.90 -0.13
CA VAL A 29 -15.74 8.12 -0.87
C VAL A 29 -17.03 8.93 -1.01
N LEU A 30 -17.56 9.48 0.08
CA LEU A 30 -18.82 10.23 0.06
C LEU A 30 -18.73 11.50 -0.80
N LEU A 31 -17.66 12.28 -0.65
CA LEU A 31 -17.48 13.53 -1.38
C LEU A 31 -17.25 13.29 -2.87
N VAL A 32 -16.37 12.34 -3.23
CA VAL A 32 -16.07 12.03 -4.64
C VAL A 32 -17.29 11.45 -5.33
N THR A 33 -17.99 10.50 -4.68
CA THR A 33 -19.22 9.90 -5.24
C THR A 33 -20.30 10.96 -5.44
N ARG A 34 -20.45 11.91 -4.51
CA ARG A 34 -21.43 12.99 -4.63
C ARG A 34 -21.05 14.01 -5.72
N THR A 35 -19.77 14.21 -5.97
CA THR A 35 -19.28 15.24 -6.91
C THR A 35 -19.25 14.75 -8.35
N ILE A 36 -18.74 13.53 -8.57
CA ILE A 36 -18.50 12.98 -9.92
C ILE A 36 -19.59 11.95 -10.31
N GLY A 37 -20.40 11.51 -9.35
CA GLY A 37 -21.47 10.54 -9.54
C GLY A 37 -21.02 9.09 -9.35
N PRO A 38 -21.97 8.17 -9.09
CA PRO A 38 -21.68 6.78 -8.74
C PRO A 38 -21.01 5.98 -9.88
N THR A 39 -21.32 6.30 -11.14
CA THR A 39 -20.73 5.61 -12.30
C THR A 39 -19.23 5.86 -12.42
N GLN A 40 -18.81 7.12 -12.28
CA GLN A 40 -17.39 7.51 -12.35
C GLN A 40 -16.62 7.04 -11.12
N TYR A 41 -17.27 7.06 -9.95
CA TYR A 41 -16.68 6.48 -8.75
C TYR A 41 -16.49 4.96 -8.87
N GLY A 42 -17.42 4.23 -9.49
CA GLY A 42 -17.30 2.80 -9.75
C GLY A 42 -16.08 2.44 -10.61
N LEU A 43 -15.78 3.26 -11.63
CA LEU A 43 -14.55 3.14 -12.43
C LEU A 43 -13.32 3.29 -11.54
N PHE A 44 -13.22 4.39 -10.78
CA PHE A 44 -12.09 4.64 -9.88
C PHE A 44 -11.94 3.51 -8.85
N ALA A 45 -13.03 3.11 -8.20
CA ALA A 45 -13.04 2.04 -7.21
C ALA A 45 -12.56 0.71 -7.79
N THR A 46 -12.92 0.40 -9.03
CA THR A 46 -12.45 -0.82 -9.73
C THR A 46 -10.95 -0.76 -9.97
N ALA A 47 -10.46 0.35 -10.54
CA ALA A 47 -9.02 0.54 -10.79
C ALA A 47 -8.20 0.55 -9.49
N PHE A 48 -8.73 1.19 -8.44
CA PHE A 48 -8.13 1.24 -7.11
C PHE A 48 -8.11 -0.13 -6.44
N GLY A 49 -9.21 -0.89 -6.50
CA GLY A 49 -9.26 -2.25 -5.95
C GLY A 49 -8.24 -3.18 -6.61
N LEU A 50 -8.11 -3.12 -7.93
CA LEU A 50 -7.10 -3.88 -8.66
C LEU A 50 -5.67 -3.45 -8.30
N SER A 51 -5.42 -2.15 -8.11
CA SER A 51 -4.09 -1.68 -7.72
C SER A 51 -3.72 -2.11 -6.29
N GLN A 52 -4.68 -2.09 -5.36
CA GLN A 52 -4.52 -2.63 -4.00
C GLN A 52 -4.22 -4.13 -3.99
N PHE A 53 -4.88 -4.89 -4.88
CA PHE A 53 -4.58 -6.31 -5.07
C PHE A 53 -3.11 -6.50 -5.47
N ILE A 54 -2.63 -5.76 -6.47
CA ILE A 54 -1.22 -5.81 -6.90
C ILE A 54 -0.26 -5.45 -5.76
N GLN A 55 -0.56 -4.42 -4.96
CA GLN A 55 0.28 -4.03 -3.81
C GLN A 55 0.38 -5.15 -2.77
N THR A 56 -0.75 -5.82 -2.48
CA THR A 56 -0.80 -6.93 -1.52
C THR A 56 0.17 -8.06 -1.91
N PHE A 57 0.23 -8.41 -3.21
CA PHE A 57 1.20 -9.37 -3.71
C PHE A 57 2.61 -8.79 -3.81
N GLY A 58 2.76 -7.54 -4.22
CA GLY A 58 4.05 -6.87 -4.39
C GLY A 58 4.90 -6.79 -3.12
N HIS A 59 4.27 -6.84 -1.94
CA HIS A 59 5.00 -6.88 -0.67
C HIS A 59 5.54 -8.26 -0.30
N LEU A 60 4.94 -9.37 -0.78
CA LEU A 60 5.26 -10.77 -0.44
C LEU A 60 5.66 -11.04 1.03
N GLY A 61 5.08 -10.32 1.99
CA GLY A 61 5.40 -10.47 3.41
C GLY A 61 6.80 -9.99 3.83
N VAL A 62 7.53 -9.26 2.98
CA VAL A 62 8.87 -8.72 3.29
C VAL A 62 8.82 -7.79 4.51
N GLY A 63 7.78 -6.95 4.63
CA GLY A 63 7.59 -6.11 5.82
C GLY A 63 7.43 -6.94 7.10
N VAL A 64 6.65 -8.03 7.05
CA VAL A 64 6.46 -8.94 8.18
C VAL A 64 7.77 -9.63 8.57
N TYR A 65 8.57 -10.03 7.57
CA TYR A 65 9.90 -10.60 7.79
C TYR A 65 10.82 -9.62 8.52
N LEU A 66 10.92 -8.36 8.05
CA LEU A 66 11.74 -7.32 8.69
C LEU A 66 11.34 -7.07 10.14
N ILE A 67 10.03 -7.07 10.43
CA ILE A 67 9.52 -6.86 11.78
C ILE A 67 9.81 -8.06 12.69
N ARG A 68 9.64 -9.29 12.20
CA ARG A 68 9.67 -10.52 13.02
C ARG A 68 11.03 -11.21 13.08
N GLN A 69 12.00 -10.85 12.24
CA GLN A 69 13.32 -11.49 12.24
C GLN A 69 13.99 -11.33 13.62
N GLU A 70 14.48 -12.44 14.16
CA GLU A 70 15.19 -12.50 15.43
C GLU A 70 16.63 -12.00 15.27
N GLY A 71 17.18 -11.35 16.31
CA GLY A 71 18.53 -10.78 16.31
C GLY A 71 18.62 -9.30 15.96
N GLU A 72 19.85 -8.75 16.02
CA GLU A 72 20.13 -7.39 15.58
C GLU A 72 20.13 -7.32 14.05
N GLN A 73 19.31 -6.42 13.51
CA GLN A 73 19.26 -6.13 12.07
C GLN A 73 20.49 -5.31 11.70
N THR A 74 21.24 -5.77 10.71
CA THR A 74 22.33 -4.99 10.13
C THR A 74 21.78 -4.05 9.06
N PRO A 75 22.48 -2.95 8.72
CA PRO A 75 22.10 -2.10 7.59
C PRO A 75 21.96 -2.89 6.27
N ARG A 76 22.68 -4.00 6.14
CA ARG A 76 22.63 -4.90 4.98
C ARG A 76 21.28 -5.57 4.81
N ASP A 77 20.60 -5.93 5.90
CA ASP A 77 19.28 -6.59 5.86
C ASP A 77 18.23 -5.65 5.26
N TYR A 78 18.24 -4.37 5.65
CA TYR A 78 17.36 -3.35 5.08
C TYR A 78 17.68 -3.04 3.61
N HIS A 79 18.96 -2.98 3.23
CA HIS A 79 19.33 -2.83 1.81
C HIS A 79 18.86 -4.01 0.98
N GLN A 80 19.00 -5.24 1.48
CA GLN A 80 18.53 -6.44 0.80
C GLN A 80 17.00 -6.45 0.67
N ALA A 81 16.27 -6.13 1.74
CA ALA A 81 14.82 -6.03 1.69
C ALA A 81 14.33 -4.94 0.73
N PHE A 82 15.01 -3.79 0.70
CA PHE A 82 14.74 -2.74 -0.29
C PHE A 82 14.96 -3.23 -1.72
N THR A 83 16.08 -3.91 -2.01
CA THR A 83 16.34 -4.47 -3.34
C THR A 83 15.28 -5.51 -3.72
N VAL A 84 14.86 -6.38 -2.79
CA VAL A 84 13.78 -7.35 -3.02
C VAL A 84 12.47 -6.63 -3.34
N LEU A 85 12.06 -5.64 -2.54
CA LEU A 85 10.85 -4.86 -2.78
C LEU A 85 10.90 -4.08 -4.10
N LEU A 86 12.07 -3.56 -4.49
CA LEU A 86 12.27 -2.89 -5.78
C LEU A 86 12.07 -3.87 -6.94
N VAL A 87 12.65 -5.07 -6.84
CA VAL A 87 12.46 -6.14 -7.84
C VAL A 87 10.99 -6.56 -7.91
N LEU A 88 10.36 -6.83 -6.77
CA LEU A 88 8.95 -7.22 -6.71
C LEU A 88 8.04 -6.13 -7.24
N GLY A 89 8.24 -4.89 -6.82
CA GLY A 89 7.50 -3.73 -7.33
C GLY A 89 7.63 -3.60 -8.84
N THR A 90 8.84 -3.78 -9.38
CA THR A 90 9.08 -3.73 -10.83
C THR A 90 8.37 -4.87 -11.56
N VAL A 91 8.46 -6.10 -11.04
CA VAL A 91 7.83 -7.29 -11.64
C VAL A 91 6.30 -7.16 -11.62
N PHE A 92 5.71 -6.92 -10.45
CA PHE A 92 4.26 -6.81 -10.32
C PHE A 92 3.70 -5.56 -10.98
N GLY A 93 4.43 -4.44 -10.95
CA GLY A 93 4.08 -3.22 -11.69
C GLY A 93 4.10 -3.45 -13.20
N SER A 94 5.10 -4.15 -13.73
CA SER A 94 5.18 -4.50 -15.15
C SER A 94 4.07 -5.45 -15.56
N ILE A 95 3.78 -6.48 -14.75
CA ILE A 95 2.65 -7.39 -14.98
C ILE A 95 1.34 -6.62 -15.03
N ALA A 96 1.11 -5.73 -14.06
CA ALA A 96 -0.10 -4.91 -14.01
C ALA A 96 -0.19 -3.99 -15.24
N PHE A 97 0.91 -3.35 -15.64
CA PHE A 97 0.96 -2.47 -16.80
C PHE A 97 0.70 -3.21 -18.13
N LEU A 98 1.26 -4.42 -18.30
CA LEU A 98 1.01 -5.25 -19.47
C LEU A 98 -0.41 -5.84 -19.48
N SER A 99 -1.04 -5.97 -18.32
CA SER A 99 -2.43 -6.45 -18.20
C SER A 99 -3.48 -5.40 -18.55
N VAL A 100 -3.12 -4.11 -18.65
CA VAL A 100 -4.06 -3.01 -18.92
C VAL A 100 -4.96 -3.23 -20.15
N PRO A 101 -4.44 -3.56 -21.36
CA PRO A 101 -5.31 -3.77 -22.52
C PRO A 101 -6.27 -4.95 -22.33
N LEU A 102 -5.80 -6.03 -21.69
CA LEU A 102 -6.63 -7.20 -21.38
C LEU A 102 -7.77 -6.80 -20.42
N LEU A 103 -7.43 -6.14 -19.32
CA LEU A 103 -8.39 -5.67 -18.31
C LEU A 103 -9.37 -4.66 -18.89
N GLN A 104 -8.93 -3.73 -19.76
CA GLN A 104 -9.82 -2.78 -20.41
C GLN A 104 -10.86 -3.51 -21.28
N SER A 105 -10.43 -4.49 -22.07
CA SER A 105 -11.35 -5.28 -22.91
C SER A 105 -12.30 -6.17 -22.10
N TRP A 106 -11.83 -6.70 -20.97
CA TRP A 106 -12.62 -7.59 -20.12
C TRP A 106 -13.64 -6.83 -19.26
N LEU A 107 -13.25 -5.69 -18.69
CA LEU A 107 -14.11 -4.86 -17.86
C LEU A 107 -15.11 -4.06 -18.70
N ASN A 108 -14.75 -3.70 -19.94
CA ASN A 108 -15.56 -2.89 -20.84
C ASN A 108 -16.00 -1.55 -20.21
N ILE A 109 -15.06 -0.88 -19.51
CA ILE A 109 -15.27 0.42 -18.84
C ILE A 109 -14.42 1.48 -19.54
N ASP A 110 -15.09 2.47 -20.12
CA ASP A 110 -14.43 3.62 -20.75
C ASP A 110 -13.63 4.44 -19.74
N GLY A 111 -12.38 4.78 -20.08
CA GLY A 111 -11.51 5.59 -19.21
C GLY A 111 -10.79 4.82 -18.10
N PHE A 112 -10.96 3.49 -18.02
CA PHE A 112 -10.27 2.65 -17.02
C PHE A 112 -8.73 2.71 -17.13
N ALA A 113 -8.19 2.53 -18.34
CA ALA A 113 -6.74 2.41 -18.55
C ALA A 113 -5.89 3.57 -17.99
N PRO A 114 -6.17 4.85 -18.29
CA PRO A 114 -5.33 5.94 -17.79
C PRO A 114 -5.36 6.04 -16.26
N ILE A 115 -6.51 5.76 -15.63
CA ILE A 115 -6.65 5.77 -14.17
C ILE A 115 -5.87 4.61 -13.56
N PHE A 116 -6.00 3.40 -14.13
CA PHE A 116 -5.31 2.24 -13.63
C PHE A 116 -3.78 2.33 -13.82
N GLN A 117 -3.31 2.86 -14.95
CA GLN A 117 -1.88 3.10 -15.18
C GLN A 117 -1.26 4.06 -14.15
N LEU A 118 -1.97 5.15 -13.84
CA LEU A 118 -1.53 6.08 -12.80
C LEU A 118 -1.44 5.39 -11.43
N LEU A 119 -2.46 4.58 -11.10
CA LEU A 119 -2.48 3.83 -9.84
C LEU A 119 -1.39 2.76 -9.76
N ILE A 120 -1.01 2.12 -10.86
CA ILE A 120 0.12 1.19 -10.92
C ILE A 120 1.43 1.92 -10.58
N PHE A 121 1.64 3.12 -11.13
CA PHE A 121 2.82 3.93 -10.83
C PHE A 121 2.90 4.28 -9.34
N PHE A 122 1.80 4.72 -8.73
CA PHE A 122 1.78 4.95 -7.28
C PHE A 122 1.98 3.68 -6.46
N SER A 123 1.40 2.56 -6.91
CA SER A 123 1.56 1.25 -6.25
C SER A 123 3.01 0.79 -6.22
N PHE A 124 3.79 1.09 -7.25
CA PHE A 124 5.22 0.80 -7.27
C PHE A 124 5.96 1.53 -6.15
N LEU A 125 5.64 2.82 -5.93
CA LEU A 125 6.24 3.61 -4.86
C LEU A 125 5.85 3.08 -3.47
N THR A 126 4.59 2.69 -3.28
CA THR A 126 4.13 2.15 -1.99
C THR A 126 4.77 0.80 -1.67
N ILE A 127 5.07 -0.03 -2.68
CA ILE A 127 5.78 -1.30 -2.48
C ILE A 127 7.19 -1.07 -1.93
N ILE A 128 7.91 -0.09 -2.48
CA ILE A 128 9.30 0.19 -2.10
C ILE A 128 9.39 0.84 -0.71
N ASP A 129 8.41 1.68 -0.36
CA ASP A 129 8.36 2.37 0.94
C ASP A 129 8.13 1.44 2.14
N GLN A 130 7.79 0.16 1.92
CA GLN A 130 7.62 -0.80 3.01
C GLN A 130 8.90 -1.08 3.81
N ALA A 131 10.08 -1.03 3.18
CA ALA A 131 11.35 -1.26 3.90
C ALA A 131 11.60 -0.23 5.02
N PRO A 132 11.57 1.09 4.75
CA PRO A 132 11.75 2.09 5.79
C PRO A 132 10.59 2.09 6.80
N LEU A 133 9.35 1.84 6.36
CA LEU A 133 8.21 1.75 7.27
C LEU A 133 8.34 0.59 8.27
N ALA A 134 8.73 -0.60 7.79
CA ALA A 134 8.95 -1.77 8.65
C ALA A 134 10.07 -1.54 9.68
N LYS A 135 11.08 -0.74 9.33
CA LYS A 135 12.13 -0.30 10.27
C LYS A 135 11.55 0.53 11.42
N LEU A 136 10.76 1.56 11.09
CA LEU A 136 10.09 2.42 12.08
C LEU A 136 9.15 1.62 12.99
N GLU A 137 8.39 0.68 12.41
CA GLU A 137 7.48 -0.17 13.17
C GLU A 137 8.21 -1.10 14.15
N ARG A 138 9.35 -1.68 13.74
CA ARG A 138 10.19 -2.50 14.62
C ARG A 138 10.76 -1.71 15.79
N ASP A 139 11.18 -0.47 15.55
CA ASP A 139 11.73 0.42 16.58
C ASP A 139 10.62 1.02 17.49
N LEU A 140 9.35 0.73 17.19
CA LEU A 140 8.15 1.27 17.83
C LEU A 140 8.08 2.80 17.73
N GLU A 141 8.66 3.36 16.67
CA GLU A 141 8.67 4.78 16.36
C GLU A 141 7.51 5.12 15.45
N PHE A 142 6.31 5.13 16.02
CA PHE A 142 5.08 5.40 15.24
C PHE A 142 4.81 6.89 14.99
N LYS A 143 5.57 7.81 15.59
CA LYS A 143 5.26 9.25 15.61
C LYS A 143 5.25 9.89 14.22
#